data_AF-A0ABD7ELI7-F1
#
_entry.id   AF-A0ABD7ELI7-F1
#
_cell.length_a   1.000
_cell.length_b   1.000
_cell.length_c   1.000
_cell.angle_alpha   90.00
_cell.angle_beta   90.00
_cell.angle_gamma   90.00
#
_symmetry.space_group_name_H-M   'P 1'
#
loop_
_entity.id
_entity.type
_entity.pdbx_description
1 polymer ?
#
loop_
_entity_poly.entity_id
_entity_poly.type
_entity_poly.pdbx_seq_one_letter_code
_entity_poly.pdbx_strand_id
1 'polypeptide(L)'
;MGMKYWLALANLVWFGCLPAGVVHAAEAQVVVAASKTQHDWYQGSKAEQARIELEQQLQEAVLAQLHPDFFKLWRRMQATPAAARGAIYDEAFAKLSRFQYAWRSMDLVSREQMKTLKFDLNRPVVTKPSDDDLLTQVKSLRPQVAEYDAVREKVHKLLAMPMANKWPTLDMPTLRAGESSDELGQIRTMLNELGDSAPRHGDAIYDADTEQAIKQFQRRHGLTADGVIGRQTRSWLNTGPQVRASLLLRNLWRRDLVDQLSKPRYVLVNIPDYRLSVVESGNEVFTSRVIVGKEQRATPILASEIRSIVLNPSWHVPRSILSKDILPKLSRDPAYLSREQFDVIDGEGNPVQFTEEGWRQALAAGFPYRLRQKPGDHNALGRYKFYLPNNEAIYLHSTPRKSLFEQGARAFSSGCIRVEHADDLAELLLADSRYQPDKVASILKESETKWLPLTKPIPVFTVYWSSWIDEDGRQQLRNDIYGFDRVSFQSRLL
;
A
#
# COMPACT_ATOMS: atom_id res chain seq x y z
N MET A 1 -27.11 6.79 -24.23
CA MET A 1 -25.96 6.84 -25.16
C MET A 1 -24.76 7.34 -24.36
N GLY A 2 -23.98 6.47 -23.73
CA GLY A 2 -22.83 5.82 -24.36
C GLY A 2 -21.54 6.38 -23.76
N MET A 3 -21.19 5.98 -22.53
CA MET A 3 -19.87 6.28 -21.93
C MET A 3 -19.23 4.97 -21.47
N LYS A 4 -18.72 4.22 -22.46
CA LYS A 4 -17.73 3.16 -22.29
C LYS A 4 -16.35 3.77 -22.54
N TYR A 5 -15.79 4.49 -21.57
CA TYR A 5 -14.37 4.84 -21.57
C TYR A 5 -13.88 4.82 -20.11
N TRP A 6 -12.66 4.32 -19.88
CA TRP A 6 -11.87 4.41 -18.62
C TRP A 6 -11.76 3.19 -17.68
N LEU A 7 -11.78 1.96 -18.20
CA LEU A 7 -11.22 0.79 -17.50
C LEU A 7 -9.97 0.18 -18.18
N ALA A 8 -9.57 0.69 -19.35
CA ALA A 8 -8.45 0.14 -20.11
C ALA A 8 -7.07 0.66 -19.65
N LEU A 9 -6.98 1.83 -19.00
CA LEU A 9 -5.69 2.44 -18.69
C LEU A 9 -4.99 1.86 -17.45
N ALA A 10 -5.70 1.30 -16.48
CA ALA A 10 -5.06 0.65 -15.32
C ALA A 10 -4.34 -0.65 -15.70
N ASN A 11 -4.86 -1.40 -16.69
CA ASN A 11 -4.18 -2.58 -17.24
C ASN A 11 -3.13 -2.22 -18.30
N LEU A 12 -3.35 -1.14 -19.08
CA LEU A 12 -2.39 -0.70 -20.10
C LEU A 12 -1.17 0.03 -19.54
N VAL A 13 -1.20 0.70 -18.38
CA VAL A 13 -0.01 1.38 -17.85
C VAL A 13 0.99 0.39 -17.26
N TRP A 14 0.53 -0.73 -16.67
CA TRP A 14 1.44 -1.79 -16.22
C TRP A 14 2.04 -2.55 -17.41
N PHE A 15 1.25 -2.86 -18.44
CA PHE A 15 1.77 -3.52 -19.65
C PHE A 15 2.53 -2.58 -20.61
N GLY A 16 2.22 -1.28 -20.62
CA GLY A 16 2.72 -0.30 -21.58
C GLY A 16 4.11 0.27 -21.28
N CYS A 17 4.68 -0.04 -20.12
CA CYS A 17 6.08 0.27 -19.78
C CYS A 17 7.03 -0.94 -20.00
N LEU A 18 6.51 -2.08 -20.45
CA LEU A 18 7.34 -3.24 -20.78
C LEU A 18 8.02 -3.01 -22.14
N PRO A 19 9.35 -3.24 -22.28
CA PRO A 19 9.96 -3.29 -23.60
C PRO A 19 9.23 -4.35 -24.45
N ALA A 20 8.89 -3.97 -25.69
CA ALA A 20 8.30 -4.87 -26.68
C ALA A 20 9.16 -6.14 -26.79
N GLY A 21 8.64 -7.24 -26.28
CA GLY A 21 9.38 -8.49 -26.09
C GLY A 21 8.60 -9.59 -25.38
N VAL A 22 7.44 -9.29 -24.77
CA VAL A 22 6.45 -10.32 -24.46
C VAL A 22 5.67 -10.60 -25.73
N VAL A 23 6.10 -11.61 -26.47
CA VAL A 23 5.34 -12.18 -27.57
C VAL A 23 3.93 -12.46 -27.07
N HIS A 24 2.95 -11.71 -27.59
CA HIS A 24 1.57 -12.15 -27.56
C HIS A 24 1.51 -13.47 -28.33
N ALA A 25 1.51 -14.58 -27.60
CA ALA A 25 0.98 -15.81 -28.14
C ALA A 25 -0.52 -15.55 -28.37
N ALA A 26 -0.83 -15.16 -29.61
CA ALA A 26 -2.20 -15.17 -30.11
C ALA A 26 -2.84 -16.52 -29.73
N GLU A 27 -4.11 -16.50 -29.36
CA GLU A 27 -4.93 -17.70 -29.16
C GLU A 27 -4.97 -18.52 -30.46
N ALA A 28 -3.91 -19.31 -30.69
CA ALA A 28 -3.97 -20.41 -31.62
C ALA A 28 -4.92 -21.42 -30.98
N GLN A 29 -6.00 -21.76 -31.69
CA GLN A 29 -6.78 -22.96 -31.39
C GLN A 29 -5.85 -24.18 -31.54
N VAL A 30 -5.16 -24.52 -30.45
CA VAL A 30 -4.38 -25.75 -30.37
C VAL A 30 -5.37 -26.86 -30.00
N VAL A 31 -5.58 -27.77 -30.94
CA VAL A 31 -6.30 -29.03 -30.72
C VAL A 31 -5.61 -29.77 -29.58
N VAL A 32 -6.29 -29.86 -28.43
CA VAL A 32 -5.78 -30.53 -27.22
C VAL A 32 -5.83 -32.04 -27.42
N ALA A 33 -4.70 -32.64 -27.77
CA ALA A 33 -4.48 -34.06 -27.50
C ALA A 33 -4.14 -34.20 -26.01
N ALA A 34 -5.10 -34.65 -25.20
CA ALA A 34 -4.88 -34.96 -23.80
C ALA A 34 -3.95 -36.18 -23.65
N SER A 35 -2.63 -35.98 -23.64
CA SER A 35 -1.70 -37.04 -23.23
C SER A 35 -1.85 -37.29 -21.72
N LYS A 36 -2.10 -38.55 -21.34
CA LYS A 36 -2.22 -39.02 -19.96
C LYS A 36 -0.88 -39.14 -19.21
N THR A 37 0.22 -38.68 -19.80
CA THR A 37 1.55 -38.82 -19.20
C THR A 37 1.80 -37.71 -18.18
N GLN A 38 2.03 -38.13 -16.95
CA GLN A 38 2.54 -37.34 -15.82
C GLN A 38 3.98 -36.90 -16.12
N HIS A 39 4.36 -35.70 -15.69
CA HIS A 39 5.75 -35.23 -15.85
C HIS A 39 6.71 -36.02 -14.94
N ASP A 40 7.96 -36.21 -15.37
CA ASP A 40 8.96 -36.89 -14.55
C ASP A 40 9.66 -35.92 -13.60
N TRP A 41 9.09 -35.80 -12.41
CA TRP A 41 9.63 -34.96 -11.35
C TRP A 41 10.84 -35.56 -10.61
N TYR A 42 11.26 -36.78 -10.92
CA TYR A 42 12.28 -37.50 -10.14
C TYR A 42 13.57 -37.78 -10.91
N GLN A 43 13.60 -37.57 -12.23
CA GLN A 43 14.81 -37.76 -13.02
C GLN A 43 15.76 -36.56 -12.98
N GLY A 44 16.93 -36.77 -12.39
CA GLY A 44 18.06 -35.85 -12.44
C GLY A 44 18.01 -34.72 -11.41
N SER A 45 19.16 -34.03 -11.26
CA SER A 45 19.35 -33.00 -10.23
C SER A 45 18.51 -31.74 -10.47
N LYS A 46 18.21 -31.39 -11.72
CA LYS A 46 17.33 -30.26 -12.06
C LYS A 46 15.89 -30.49 -11.63
N ALA A 47 15.37 -31.72 -11.78
CA ALA A 47 14.02 -32.08 -11.37
C ALA A 47 13.87 -32.04 -9.84
N GLU A 48 14.88 -32.49 -9.09
CA GLU A 48 14.93 -32.32 -7.63
C GLU A 48 14.86 -30.84 -7.22
N GLN A 49 15.72 -29.99 -7.80
CA GLN A 49 15.71 -28.56 -7.50
C GLN A 49 14.38 -27.90 -7.84
N ALA A 50 13.75 -28.30 -8.96
CA ALA A 50 12.45 -27.79 -9.36
C ALA A 50 11.33 -28.21 -8.39
N ARG A 51 11.36 -29.45 -7.88
CA ARG A 51 10.43 -29.91 -6.85
C ARG A 51 10.58 -29.11 -5.56
N ILE A 52 11.80 -28.98 -5.05
CA ILE A 52 12.08 -28.22 -3.82
C ILE A 52 11.58 -26.78 -3.98
N GLU A 53 11.87 -26.16 -5.12
CA GLU A 53 11.41 -24.81 -5.43
C GLU A 53 9.87 -24.71 -5.46
N LEU A 54 9.20 -25.67 -6.11
CA LEU A 54 7.74 -25.68 -6.22
C LEU A 54 7.06 -25.90 -4.87
N GLU A 55 7.60 -26.80 -4.02
CA GLU A 55 7.11 -27.00 -2.66
C GLU A 55 7.25 -25.74 -1.82
N GLN A 56 8.38 -25.02 -1.93
CA GLN A 56 8.59 -23.73 -1.24
C GLN A 56 7.57 -22.69 -1.69
N GLN A 57 7.36 -22.51 -3.00
CA GLN A 57 6.36 -21.58 -3.51
C GLN A 57 4.93 -21.94 -3.08
N LEU A 58 4.60 -23.22 -3.03
CA LEU A 58 3.29 -23.67 -2.53
C LEU A 58 3.13 -23.34 -1.04
N GLN A 59 4.15 -23.58 -0.21
CA GLN A 59 4.14 -23.22 1.20
C GLN A 59 3.99 -21.71 1.39
N GLU A 60 4.71 -20.89 0.63
CA GLU A 60 4.58 -19.44 0.63
C GLU A 60 3.16 -19.00 0.26
N ALA A 61 2.57 -19.60 -0.78
CA ALA A 61 1.20 -19.29 -1.19
C ALA A 61 0.16 -19.64 -0.11
N VAL A 62 0.40 -20.70 0.66
CA VAL A 62 -0.41 -21.07 1.83
C VAL A 62 -0.24 -20.05 2.97
N LEU A 63 1.00 -19.70 3.31
CA LEU A 63 1.30 -18.74 4.38
C LEU A 63 0.75 -17.35 4.09
N ALA A 64 0.86 -16.88 2.84
CA ALA A 64 0.26 -15.63 2.38
C ALA A 64 -1.27 -15.69 2.27
N GLN A 65 -1.84 -16.89 2.38
CA GLN A 65 -3.26 -17.18 2.23
C GLN A 65 -3.81 -16.66 0.89
N LEU A 66 -3.07 -16.91 -0.19
CA LEU A 66 -3.40 -16.39 -1.52
C LEU A 66 -4.67 -16.99 -2.09
N HIS A 67 -4.93 -18.27 -1.84
CA HIS A 67 -6.14 -18.96 -2.31
C HIS A 67 -6.38 -20.25 -1.50
N PRO A 68 -7.64 -20.62 -1.18
CA PRO A 68 -7.94 -21.83 -0.39
C PRO A 68 -7.45 -23.15 -1.02
N ASP A 69 -7.36 -23.20 -2.34
CA ASP A 69 -6.91 -24.42 -3.03
C ASP A 69 -5.44 -24.75 -2.77
N PHE A 70 -4.59 -23.76 -2.50
CA PHE A 70 -3.19 -24.02 -2.13
C PHE A 70 -3.10 -24.77 -0.80
N PHE A 71 -3.93 -24.41 0.18
CA PHE A 71 -3.98 -25.13 1.46
C PHE A 71 -4.48 -26.57 1.29
N LYS A 72 -5.53 -26.78 0.49
CA LYS A 72 -6.03 -28.14 0.19
C LYS A 72 -4.95 -28.99 -0.48
N LEU A 73 -4.21 -28.40 -1.42
CA LEU A 73 -3.15 -29.08 -2.14
C LEU A 73 -1.96 -29.40 -1.22
N TRP A 74 -1.56 -28.43 -0.38
CA TRP A 74 -0.51 -28.62 0.61
C TRP A 74 -0.84 -29.75 1.59
N ARG A 75 -2.06 -29.81 2.12
CA ARG A 75 -2.47 -30.93 3.00
C ARG A 75 -2.40 -32.28 2.30
N ARG A 76 -2.81 -32.36 1.03
CA ARG A 76 -2.69 -33.60 0.23
C ARG A 76 -1.23 -33.98 0.02
N MET A 77 -0.37 -33.01 -0.28
CA MET A 77 1.07 -33.22 -0.44
C MET A 77 1.70 -33.78 0.85
N GLN A 78 1.38 -33.21 2.02
CA GLN A 78 1.89 -33.66 3.31
C GLN A 78 1.38 -35.06 3.71
N ALA A 79 0.18 -35.45 3.27
CA ALA A 79 -0.36 -36.79 3.48
C ALA A 79 0.16 -37.84 2.47
N THR A 80 0.88 -37.42 1.43
CA THR A 80 1.35 -38.29 0.35
C THR A 80 2.85 -38.56 0.49
N PRO A 81 3.31 -39.83 0.47
CA PRO A 81 4.72 -40.17 0.50
C PRO A 81 5.49 -39.47 -0.62
N ALA A 82 6.72 -39.02 -0.35
CA ALA A 82 7.50 -38.21 -1.29
C ALA A 82 7.60 -38.82 -2.70
N ALA A 83 7.78 -40.14 -2.81
CA ALA A 83 7.86 -40.87 -4.09
C ALA A 83 6.56 -40.90 -4.90
N ALA A 84 5.41 -40.60 -4.29
CA ALA A 84 4.08 -40.65 -4.92
C ALA A 84 3.49 -39.26 -5.21
N ARG A 85 4.27 -38.19 -5.06
CA ARG A 85 3.79 -36.80 -5.22
C ARG A 85 3.75 -36.27 -6.65
N GLY A 86 4.15 -37.07 -7.65
CA GLY A 86 4.37 -36.55 -9.01
C GLY A 86 3.14 -35.88 -9.64
N ALA A 87 1.96 -36.50 -9.53
CA ALA A 87 0.71 -35.87 -9.97
C ALA A 87 0.31 -34.63 -9.14
N ILE A 88 0.73 -34.55 -7.88
CA ILE A 88 0.51 -33.37 -7.01
C ILE A 88 1.40 -32.21 -7.46
N TYR A 89 2.64 -32.47 -7.89
CA TYR A 89 3.51 -31.43 -8.45
C TYR A 89 2.97 -30.88 -9.78
N ASP A 90 2.46 -31.73 -10.67
CA ASP A 90 1.75 -31.28 -11.89
C ASP A 90 0.57 -30.36 -11.55
N GLU A 91 -0.23 -30.75 -10.54
CA GLU A 91 -1.35 -29.93 -10.06
C GLU A 91 -0.88 -28.60 -9.44
N ALA A 92 0.20 -28.62 -8.64
CA ALA A 92 0.77 -27.44 -7.99
C ALA A 92 1.30 -26.43 -9.00
N PHE A 93 2.10 -26.89 -9.96
CA PHE A 93 2.63 -26.07 -11.05
C PHE A 93 1.49 -25.41 -11.83
N ALA A 94 0.49 -26.19 -12.22
CA ALA A 94 -0.66 -25.69 -12.96
C ALA A 94 -1.45 -24.63 -12.18
N LYS A 95 -1.71 -24.85 -10.89
CA LYS A 95 -2.45 -23.90 -10.05
C LYS A 95 -1.68 -22.62 -9.78
N LEU A 96 -0.37 -22.70 -9.51
CA LEU A 96 0.49 -21.53 -9.32
C LEU A 96 0.61 -20.72 -10.60
N SER A 97 0.78 -21.37 -11.75
CA SER A 97 0.79 -20.73 -13.07
C SER A 97 -0.51 -19.98 -13.36
N ARG A 98 -1.68 -20.61 -13.13
CA ARG A 98 -2.98 -19.93 -13.27
C ARG A 98 -3.15 -18.78 -12.32
N PHE A 99 -2.73 -18.96 -11.07
CA PHE A 99 -2.80 -17.91 -10.08
C PHE A 99 -1.97 -16.70 -10.51
N GLN A 100 -0.73 -16.92 -10.93
CA GLN A 100 0.16 -15.86 -11.40
C GLN A 100 -0.43 -15.14 -12.62
N TYR A 101 -0.94 -15.88 -13.61
CA TYR A 101 -1.60 -15.30 -14.77
C TYR A 101 -2.82 -14.45 -14.38
N ALA A 102 -3.70 -15.00 -13.53
CA ALA A 102 -4.88 -14.30 -13.05
C ALA A 102 -4.49 -13.07 -12.22
N TRP A 103 -3.50 -13.18 -11.34
CA TRP A 103 -2.94 -12.10 -10.53
C TRP A 103 -2.46 -10.94 -11.40
N ARG A 104 -1.63 -11.21 -12.40
CA ARG A 104 -1.09 -10.19 -13.32
C ARG A 104 -2.14 -9.58 -14.24
N SER A 105 -3.27 -10.26 -14.42
CA SER A 105 -4.42 -9.75 -15.19
C SER A 105 -5.37 -8.87 -14.36
N MET A 106 -5.19 -8.80 -13.03
CA MET A 106 -6.01 -7.97 -12.16
C MET A 106 -5.65 -6.49 -12.28
N ASP A 107 -6.67 -5.65 -12.15
CA ASP A 107 -6.47 -4.23 -11.91
C ASP A 107 -5.73 -4.00 -10.57
N LEU A 108 -5.05 -2.86 -10.46
CA LEU A 108 -4.24 -2.52 -9.28
C LEU A 108 -5.07 -2.54 -7.98
N VAL A 109 -6.31 -2.05 -7.99
CA VAL A 109 -7.16 -2.01 -6.78
C VAL A 109 -7.42 -3.42 -6.28
N SER A 110 -7.80 -4.32 -7.19
CA SER A 110 -8.08 -5.70 -6.82
C SER A 110 -6.84 -6.45 -6.32
N ARG A 111 -5.63 -6.15 -6.82
CA ARG A 111 -4.37 -6.71 -6.33
C ARG A 111 -4.00 -6.23 -4.93
N GLU A 112 -4.03 -4.92 -4.72
CA GLU A 112 -3.74 -4.32 -3.40
C GLU A 112 -4.71 -4.85 -2.33
N GLN A 113 -5.97 -5.13 -2.71
CA GLN A 113 -6.99 -5.73 -1.86
C GLN A 113 -6.99 -7.27 -1.83
N MET A 114 -6.08 -7.95 -2.53
CA MET A 114 -5.97 -9.41 -2.56
C MET A 114 -7.29 -10.13 -2.91
N LYS A 115 -8.01 -9.63 -3.92
CA LYS A 115 -9.30 -10.19 -4.38
C LYS A 115 -9.14 -11.47 -5.23
N THR A 116 -8.52 -12.50 -4.67
CA THR A 116 -8.08 -13.72 -5.38
C THR A 116 -9.09 -14.86 -5.35
N LEU A 117 -10.09 -14.82 -4.46
CA LEU A 117 -11.02 -15.94 -4.20
C LEU A 117 -11.89 -16.36 -5.38
N LYS A 118 -12.04 -15.46 -6.35
CA LYS A 118 -12.83 -15.70 -7.56
C LYS A 118 -12.03 -16.45 -8.63
N PHE A 119 -10.76 -16.74 -8.38
CA PHE A 119 -9.90 -17.42 -9.35
C PHE A 119 -10.31 -18.89 -9.48
N ASP A 120 -10.57 -19.32 -10.71
CA ASP A 120 -10.81 -20.71 -11.03
C ASP A 120 -9.48 -21.41 -11.35
N LEU A 121 -8.84 -21.94 -10.31
CA LEU A 121 -7.55 -22.64 -10.43
C LEU A 121 -7.69 -24.09 -10.93
N ASN A 122 -8.92 -24.61 -11.08
CA ASN A 122 -9.18 -26.03 -11.41
C ASN A 122 -9.45 -26.27 -12.90
N ARG A 123 -9.43 -25.22 -13.75
CA ARG A 123 -9.56 -25.39 -15.20
C ARG A 123 -8.53 -26.35 -15.76
N PRO A 124 -8.78 -27.02 -16.91
CA PRO A 124 -7.76 -27.84 -17.58
C PRO A 124 -6.51 -27.04 -17.96
N VAL A 125 -5.35 -27.71 -18.06
CA VAL A 125 -4.05 -27.09 -18.37
C VAL A 125 -3.93 -26.86 -19.88
N VAL A 126 -3.52 -25.66 -20.30
CA VAL A 126 -3.14 -25.38 -21.71
C VAL A 126 -1.64 -25.62 -21.92
N THR A 127 -0.81 -25.41 -20.89
CA THR A 127 0.66 -25.56 -20.93
C THR A 127 1.16 -26.50 -19.84
N LYS A 128 1.61 -27.70 -20.22
CA LYS A 128 2.37 -28.61 -19.31
C LYS A 128 3.81 -28.11 -19.16
N PRO A 129 4.47 -28.34 -18.01
CA PRO A 129 5.88 -28.03 -17.89
C PRO A 129 6.71 -28.91 -18.86
N SER A 130 7.69 -28.31 -19.53
CA SER A 130 8.67 -29.04 -20.36
C SER A 130 9.82 -29.58 -19.51
N ASP A 131 10.29 -30.81 -19.79
CA ASP A 131 11.35 -31.50 -19.03
C ASP A 131 12.71 -30.76 -19.10
N ASP A 132 13.04 -30.19 -20.26
CA ASP A 132 14.37 -29.60 -20.50
C ASP A 132 14.62 -28.28 -19.74
N ASP A 133 13.55 -27.63 -19.26
CA ASP A 133 13.61 -26.31 -18.62
C ASP A 133 12.74 -26.20 -17.36
N LEU A 134 12.47 -27.33 -16.69
CA LEU A 134 11.52 -27.41 -15.58
C LEU A 134 11.84 -26.42 -14.45
N LEU A 135 13.12 -26.36 -14.01
CA LEU A 135 13.53 -25.48 -12.92
C LEU A 135 13.30 -23.99 -13.26
N THR A 136 13.63 -23.57 -14.48
CA THR A 136 13.41 -22.19 -14.92
C THR A 136 11.93 -21.86 -14.99
N GLN A 137 11.12 -22.79 -15.53
CA GLN A 137 9.66 -22.63 -15.56
C GLN A 137 9.09 -22.50 -14.16
N VAL A 138 9.50 -23.32 -13.20
CA VAL A 138 9.06 -23.20 -11.81
C VAL A 138 9.52 -21.86 -11.20
N LYS A 139 10.78 -21.44 -11.40
CA LYS A 139 11.27 -20.14 -10.92
C LYS A 139 10.51 -18.96 -11.55
N SER A 140 10.03 -19.09 -12.77
CA SER A 140 9.23 -18.05 -13.44
C SER A 140 7.89 -17.78 -12.76
N LEU A 141 7.38 -18.73 -11.95
CA LEU A 141 6.12 -18.61 -11.20
C LEU A 141 6.22 -17.69 -9.98
N ARG A 142 7.44 -17.35 -9.53
CA ARG A 142 7.68 -16.42 -8.42
C ARG A 142 7.17 -15.01 -8.76
N PRO A 143 6.77 -14.22 -7.74
CA PRO A 143 6.76 -12.76 -7.85
C PRO A 143 8.09 -12.24 -8.39
N GLN A 144 8.03 -11.37 -9.40
CA GLN A 144 9.19 -10.81 -10.06
C GLN A 144 9.55 -9.49 -9.40
N VAL A 145 10.31 -9.59 -8.32
CA VAL A 145 10.85 -8.46 -7.55
C VAL A 145 12.28 -8.79 -7.10
N ALA A 146 13.14 -7.79 -7.04
CA ALA A 146 14.55 -7.94 -6.70
C ALA A 146 14.75 -8.54 -5.30
N GLU A 147 13.86 -8.24 -4.34
CA GLU A 147 14.01 -8.69 -2.96
C GLU A 147 13.39 -10.07 -2.68
N TYR A 148 12.95 -10.82 -3.70
CA TYR A 148 12.26 -12.10 -3.52
C TYR A 148 13.04 -13.06 -2.61
N ASP A 149 14.32 -13.29 -2.92
CA ASP A 149 15.14 -14.24 -2.17
C ASP A 149 15.41 -13.75 -0.74
N ALA A 150 15.59 -12.44 -0.53
CA ALA A 150 15.74 -11.84 0.81
C ALA A 150 14.46 -12.00 1.64
N VAL A 151 13.29 -11.84 1.01
CA VAL A 151 11.99 -12.05 1.65
C VAL A 151 11.79 -13.51 2.03
N ARG A 152 12.12 -14.44 1.13
CA ARG A 152 12.08 -15.89 1.42
C ARG A 152 13.00 -16.24 2.58
N GLU A 153 14.23 -15.75 2.58
CA GLU A 153 15.18 -15.99 3.68
C GLU A 153 14.64 -15.46 5.01
N LYS A 154 14.06 -14.25 5.01
CA LYS A 154 13.45 -13.67 6.22
C LYS A 154 12.26 -14.49 6.70
N VAL A 155 11.42 -14.97 5.80
CA VAL A 155 10.29 -15.88 6.13
C VAL A 155 10.81 -17.16 6.78
N HIS A 156 11.84 -17.80 6.21
CA HIS A 156 12.45 -18.99 6.81
C HIS A 156 13.01 -18.69 8.21
N LYS A 157 13.73 -17.57 8.38
CA LYS A 157 14.23 -17.14 9.69
C LYS A 157 13.11 -16.94 10.71
N LEU A 158 12.01 -16.27 10.32
CA LEU A 158 10.83 -16.07 11.18
C LEU A 158 10.22 -17.40 11.63
N LEU A 159 10.04 -18.35 10.71
CA LEU A 159 9.42 -19.64 11.01
C LEU A 159 10.34 -20.59 11.78
N ALA A 160 11.65 -20.39 11.71
CA ALA A 160 12.65 -21.17 12.43
C ALA A 160 13.01 -20.60 13.82
N MET A 161 12.42 -19.47 14.23
CA MET A 161 12.67 -18.89 15.56
C MET A 161 12.32 -19.90 16.67
N PRO A 162 13.11 -19.99 17.75
CA PRO A 162 12.80 -20.86 18.90
C PRO A 162 11.36 -20.71 19.41
N MET A 163 10.85 -19.48 19.40
CA MET A 163 9.51 -19.14 19.88
C MET A 163 8.42 -19.18 18.79
N ALA A 164 8.73 -19.55 17.54
CA ALA A 164 7.80 -19.43 16.41
C ALA A 164 6.49 -20.19 16.60
N ASN A 165 6.55 -21.38 17.19
CA ASN A 165 5.39 -22.26 17.41
C ASN A 165 4.64 -21.97 18.72
N LYS A 166 5.19 -21.12 19.60
CA LYS A 166 4.59 -20.77 20.89
C LYS A 166 4.89 -19.32 21.23
N TRP A 167 4.46 -18.41 20.37
CA TRP A 167 4.67 -16.98 20.58
C TRP A 167 3.84 -16.50 21.80
N PRO A 168 4.43 -15.73 22.74
CA PRO A 168 3.72 -15.28 23.92
C PRO A 168 2.63 -14.26 23.59
N THR A 169 1.61 -14.22 24.44
CA THR A 169 0.60 -13.17 24.47
C THR A 169 0.77 -12.37 25.74
N LEU A 170 1.07 -11.09 25.59
CA LEU A 170 1.17 -10.11 26.68
C LEU A 170 -0.23 -9.57 27.01
N ASP A 171 -0.59 -9.56 28.29
CA ASP A 171 -1.84 -9.01 28.80
C ASP A 171 -1.62 -8.10 30.02
N MET A 172 -0.77 -7.11 29.83
CA MET A 172 -0.48 -6.07 30.82
C MET A 172 -1.21 -4.75 30.51
N PRO A 173 -1.27 -3.77 31.44
CA PRO A 173 -1.73 -2.40 31.15
C PRO A 173 -0.78 -1.64 30.19
N THR A 174 -0.67 -0.31 30.28
CA THR A 174 0.38 0.44 29.58
C THR A 174 1.63 0.47 30.47
N LEU A 175 2.83 0.27 29.88
CA LEU A 175 4.11 0.35 30.60
C LEU A 175 4.93 1.55 30.10
N ARG A 176 5.50 2.30 31.03
CA ARG A 176 6.37 3.46 30.80
C ARG A 176 7.73 3.25 31.45
N ALA A 177 8.77 3.89 30.90
CA ALA A 177 10.12 3.79 31.45
C ALA A 177 10.13 4.10 32.96
N GLY A 178 10.86 3.29 33.73
CA GLY A 178 10.93 3.32 35.19
C GLY A 178 9.83 2.55 35.92
N GLU A 179 8.75 2.14 35.25
CA GLU A 179 7.72 1.27 35.84
C GLU A 179 8.18 -0.21 35.84
N SER A 180 7.51 -1.03 36.65
CA SER A 180 7.79 -2.47 36.74
C SER A 180 6.69 -3.32 36.13
N SER A 181 7.05 -4.45 35.52
CA SER A 181 6.12 -5.46 35.03
C SER A 181 6.73 -6.86 35.08
N ASP A 182 5.93 -7.85 35.51
CA ASP A 182 6.31 -9.27 35.50
C ASP A 182 6.50 -9.80 34.06
N GLU A 183 5.92 -9.14 33.05
CA GLU A 183 6.06 -9.50 31.65
C GLU A 183 7.31 -8.92 30.98
N LEU A 184 8.08 -8.06 31.66
CA LEU A 184 9.18 -7.33 31.03
C LEU A 184 10.31 -8.24 30.51
N GLY A 185 10.66 -9.29 31.26
CA GLY A 185 11.61 -10.30 30.79
C GLY A 185 11.14 -10.99 29.50
N GLN A 186 9.83 -11.23 29.38
CA GLN A 186 9.24 -11.80 28.18
C GLN A 186 9.28 -10.80 27.01
N ILE A 187 9.00 -9.52 27.26
CA ILE A 187 9.09 -8.43 26.26
C ILE A 187 10.51 -8.32 25.72
N ARG A 188 11.54 -8.28 26.58
CA ARG A 188 12.95 -8.25 26.18
C ARG A 188 13.34 -9.46 25.34
N THR A 189 12.83 -10.65 25.69
CA THR A 189 13.06 -11.87 24.91
C THR A 189 12.45 -11.76 23.52
N MET A 190 11.20 -11.28 23.42
CA MET A 190 10.52 -11.07 22.13
C MET A 190 11.24 -10.03 21.27
N LEU A 191 11.71 -8.93 21.86
CA LEU A 191 12.50 -7.91 21.16
C LEU A 191 13.80 -8.50 20.59
N ASN A 192 14.53 -9.27 21.39
CA ASN A 192 15.77 -9.92 20.97
C ASN A 192 15.56 -10.95 19.85
N GLU A 193 14.51 -11.78 19.93
CA GLU A 193 14.11 -12.71 18.86
C GLU A 193 13.78 -11.96 17.56
N LEU A 194 13.16 -10.78 17.66
CA LEU A 194 12.82 -9.93 16.51
C LEU A 194 14.00 -9.07 16.00
N GLY A 195 15.13 -9.07 16.70
CA GLY A 195 16.35 -8.34 16.35
C GLY A 195 16.44 -6.90 16.90
N ASP A 196 15.54 -6.50 17.80
CA ASP A 196 15.59 -5.22 18.51
C ASP A 196 16.40 -5.45 19.81
N SER A 197 17.72 -5.23 19.75
CA SER A 197 18.67 -5.56 20.83
C SER A 197 18.26 -4.99 22.19
N ALA A 198 17.74 -5.86 23.07
CA ALA A 198 17.29 -5.51 24.41
C ALA A 198 18.15 -6.21 25.48
N PRO A 199 18.26 -5.66 26.70
CA PRO A 199 18.98 -6.31 27.79
C PRO A 199 18.48 -7.73 28.06
N ARG A 200 19.38 -8.63 28.48
CA ARG A 200 19.05 -10.06 28.74
C ARG A 200 18.87 -10.40 30.22
N HIS A 201 18.70 -9.41 31.09
CA HIS A 201 18.40 -9.65 32.50
C HIS A 201 16.89 -9.73 32.74
N GLY A 202 16.53 -10.51 33.76
CA GLY A 202 15.15 -10.84 34.10
C GLY A 202 14.51 -9.95 35.16
N ASP A 203 15.07 -8.77 35.44
CA ASP A 203 14.38 -7.84 36.35
C ASP A 203 13.08 -7.33 35.76
N ALA A 204 12.20 -6.88 36.64
CA ALA A 204 10.90 -6.35 36.26
C ALA A 204 10.94 -4.87 35.87
N ILE A 205 12.08 -4.18 36.03
CA ILE A 205 12.16 -2.71 35.92
C ILE A 205 12.41 -2.30 34.47
N TYR A 206 11.55 -1.44 33.94
CA TYR A 206 11.67 -0.93 32.58
C TYR A 206 12.78 0.12 32.46
N ASP A 207 14.00 -0.35 32.21
CA ASP A 207 15.20 0.47 32.07
C ASP A 207 15.30 1.25 30.73
N ALA A 208 16.30 2.13 30.67
CA ALA A 208 16.56 2.98 29.51
C ALA A 208 16.99 2.21 28.24
N ASP A 209 17.69 1.08 28.40
CA ASP A 209 18.14 0.28 27.27
C ASP A 209 16.97 -0.46 26.60
N THR A 210 16.06 -0.98 27.40
CA THR A 210 14.79 -1.57 26.95
C THR A 210 13.92 -0.49 26.33
N GLU A 211 13.87 0.73 26.89
CA GLU A 211 13.13 1.85 26.31
C GLU A 211 13.64 2.17 24.89
N GLN A 212 14.96 2.16 24.71
CA GLN A 212 15.57 2.38 23.42
C GLN A 212 15.28 1.25 22.42
N ALA A 213 15.26 -0.01 22.87
CA ALA A 213 14.85 -1.15 22.04
C ALA A 213 13.37 -1.03 21.62
N ILE A 214 12.49 -0.61 22.52
CA ILE A 214 11.07 -0.37 22.22
C ILE A 214 10.91 0.80 21.24
N LYS A 215 11.69 1.88 21.37
CA LYS A 215 11.67 2.99 20.40
C LYS A 215 12.08 2.53 19.00
N GLN A 216 13.09 1.67 18.89
CA GLN A 216 13.48 1.07 17.61
C GLN A 216 12.36 0.20 17.04
N PHE A 217 11.78 -0.68 17.88
CA PHE A 217 10.63 -1.48 17.52
C PHE A 217 9.46 -0.62 17.03
N GLN A 218 9.09 0.43 17.76
CA GLN A 218 8.02 1.36 17.39
C GLN A 218 8.26 2.00 16.02
N ARG A 219 9.48 2.46 15.72
CA ARG A 219 9.85 3.02 14.40
C ARG A 219 9.64 2.00 13.29
N ARG A 220 10.10 0.75 13.47
CA ARG A 220 9.92 -0.33 12.47
C ARG A 220 8.46 -0.70 12.21
N HIS A 221 7.57 -0.39 13.16
CA HIS A 221 6.13 -0.63 13.05
C HIS A 221 5.33 0.64 12.65
N GLY A 222 6.01 1.75 12.34
CA GLY A 222 5.38 3.03 11.97
C GLY A 222 4.62 3.70 13.11
N LEU A 223 4.97 3.38 14.37
CA LEU A 223 4.36 3.97 15.57
C LEU A 223 5.14 5.22 16.00
N THR A 224 4.51 6.04 16.87
CA THR A 224 5.24 7.07 17.60
C THR A 224 6.30 6.41 18.48
N ALA A 225 7.57 6.82 18.31
CA ALA A 225 8.71 6.25 19.02
C ALA A 225 8.91 6.90 20.40
N ASP A 226 7.90 6.81 21.27
CA ASP A 226 7.86 7.41 22.60
C ASP A 226 8.39 6.51 23.72
N GLY A 227 8.72 5.25 23.43
CA GLY A 227 9.14 4.26 24.43
C GLY A 227 8.00 3.70 25.27
N VAL A 228 6.75 4.11 25.03
CA VAL A 228 5.59 3.64 25.80
C VAL A 228 5.04 2.35 25.20
N ILE A 229 4.96 1.31 26.02
CA ILE A 229 4.33 0.04 25.63
C ILE A 229 2.82 0.18 25.85
N GLY A 230 2.18 0.94 24.95
CA GLY A 230 0.72 1.09 24.89
C GLY A 230 0.06 -0.01 24.06
N ARG A 231 -1.26 0.12 23.84
CA ARG A 231 -2.07 -0.87 23.12
C ARG A 231 -1.51 -1.25 21.74
N GLN A 232 -1.04 -0.29 20.95
CA GLN A 232 -0.51 -0.57 19.60
C GLN A 232 0.85 -1.28 19.65
N THR A 233 1.78 -0.81 20.49
CA THR A 233 3.07 -1.48 20.71
C THR A 233 2.86 -2.92 21.17
N ARG A 234 1.98 -3.14 22.17
CA ARG A 234 1.63 -4.46 22.68
C ARG A 234 0.98 -5.35 21.62
N SER A 235 0.09 -4.81 20.80
CA SER A 235 -0.53 -5.55 19.69
C SER A 235 0.52 -6.07 18.70
N TRP A 236 1.53 -5.25 18.37
CA TRP A 236 2.61 -5.70 17.50
C TRP A 236 3.54 -6.70 18.19
N LEU A 237 3.86 -6.52 19.48
CA LEU A 237 4.63 -7.51 20.23
C LEU A 237 3.91 -8.87 20.21
N ASN A 238 2.59 -8.90 20.43
CA ASN A 238 1.77 -10.11 20.37
C ASN A 238 1.62 -10.71 18.96
N THR A 239 2.10 -10.03 17.91
CA THR A 239 2.05 -10.57 16.54
C THR A 239 3.18 -11.57 16.33
N GLY A 240 2.82 -12.86 16.25
CA GLY A 240 3.78 -13.95 16.10
C GLY A 240 4.43 -14.06 14.71
N PRO A 241 5.48 -14.89 14.56
CA PRO A 241 6.30 -14.93 13.35
C PRO A 241 5.57 -15.39 12.08
N GLN A 242 4.59 -16.29 12.20
CA GLN A 242 3.78 -16.74 11.06
C GLN A 242 2.94 -15.60 10.45
N VAL A 243 2.34 -14.75 11.28
CA VAL A 243 1.57 -13.58 10.80
C VAL A 243 2.52 -12.58 10.14
N ARG A 244 3.71 -12.37 10.71
CA ARG A 244 4.76 -11.51 10.12
C ARG A 244 5.23 -12.03 8.77
N ALA A 245 5.43 -13.35 8.63
CA ALA A 245 5.77 -13.99 7.37
C ALA A 245 4.65 -13.86 6.34
N SER A 246 3.39 -14.06 6.76
CA SER A 246 2.21 -13.87 5.91
C SER A 246 2.14 -12.43 5.36
N LEU A 247 2.34 -11.42 6.21
CA LEU A 247 2.34 -10.01 5.79
C LEU A 247 3.47 -9.73 4.78
N LEU A 248 4.68 -10.25 5.00
CA LEU A 248 5.78 -10.12 4.03
C LEU A 248 5.41 -10.71 2.67
N LEU A 249 4.94 -11.96 2.65
CA LEU A 249 4.62 -12.66 1.39
C LEU A 249 3.43 -12.04 0.67
N ARG A 250 2.42 -11.52 1.40
CA ARG A 250 1.31 -10.78 0.81
C ARG A 250 1.80 -9.51 0.11
N ASN A 251 2.62 -8.73 0.79
CA ASN A 251 3.15 -7.51 0.21
C ASN A 251 4.16 -7.78 -0.92
N LEU A 252 4.87 -8.91 -0.88
CA LEU A 252 5.70 -9.40 -1.99
C LEU A 252 4.86 -9.58 -3.28
N TRP A 253 3.68 -10.19 -3.17
CA TRP A 253 2.77 -10.34 -4.32
C TRP A 253 2.17 -9.00 -4.78
N ARG A 254 1.83 -8.08 -3.86
CA ARG A 254 1.40 -6.71 -4.23
C ARG A 254 2.46 -5.97 -5.06
N ARG A 255 3.73 -6.24 -4.79
CA ARG A 255 4.88 -5.66 -5.50
C ARG A 255 5.30 -6.44 -6.75
N ASP A 256 4.66 -7.56 -7.12
CA ASP A 256 5.01 -8.34 -8.32
C ASP A 256 5.11 -7.43 -9.56
N LEU A 257 6.27 -7.44 -10.24
CA LEU A 257 6.62 -6.61 -11.41
C LEU A 257 6.89 -5.12 -11.12
N VAL A 258 7.05 -4.70 -9.85
CA VAL A 258 7.34 -3.28 -9.52
C VAL A 258 8.63 -2.78 -10.15
N ASP A 259 9.66 -3.62 -10.26
CA ASP A 259 10.96 -3.23 -10.83
C ASP A 259 10.90 -2.96 -12.34
N GLN A 260 9.81 -3.40 -13.00
CA GLN A 260 9.56 -3.10 -14.41
C GLN A 260 9.06 -1.65 -14.60
N LEU A 261 8.70 -0.96 -13.52
CA LEU A 261 8.40 0.47 -13.49
C LEU A 261 9.67 1.35 -13.48
N SER A 262 10.87 0.76 -13.53
CA SER A 262 12.16 1.44 -13.34
C SER A 262 12.56 2.47 -14.41
N LYS A 263 11.90 2.49 -15.58
CA LYS A 263 12.28 3.39 -16.69
C LYS A 263 11.71 4.81 -16.58
N PRO A 264 10.41 5.03 -16.29
CA PRO A 264 9.89 6.38 -16.06
C PRO A 264 10.18 6.89 -14.64
N ARG A 265 10.37 8.21 -14.51
CA ARG A 265 10.21 8.90 -13.21
C ARG A 265 8.75 8.78 -12.76
N TYR A 266 8.47 8.38 -11.53
CA TYR A 266 7.09 8.27 -11.00
C TYR A 266 6.98 8.71 -9.54
N VAL A 267 5.77 9.06 -9.13
CA VAL A 267 5.40 9.34 -7.74
C VAL A 267 4.69 8.13 -7.15
N LEU A 268 5.14 7.66 -6.00
CA LEU A 268 4.53 6.56 -5.26
C LEU A 268 4.06 7.06 -3.90
N VAL A 269 2.80 6.80 -3.55
CA VAL A 269 2.26 7.06 -2.22
C VAL A 269 1.93 5.73 -1.57
N ASN A 270 2.74 5.32 -0.59
CA ASN A 270 2.43 4.16 0.22
C ASN A 270 1.51 4.57 1.38
N ILE A 271 0.24 4.20 1.27
CA ILE A 271 -0.84 4.62 2.16
C ILE A 271 -0.58 4.25 3.63
N PRO A 272 -0.35 2.97 3.99
CA PRO A 272 -0.12 2.57 5.38
C PRO A 272 1.22 3.07 5.95
N ASP A 273 2.20 3.38 5.10
CA ASP A 273 3.47 4.01 5.52
C ASP A 273 3.36 5.54 5.68
N TYR A 274 2.25 6.13 5.22
CA TYR A 274 2.06 7.58 5.21
C TYR A 274 3.26 8.33 4.60
N ARG A 275 3.79 7.79 3.49
CA ARG A 275 4.97 8.28 2.80
C ARG A 275 4.71 8.43 1.30
N LEU A 276 5.26 9.49 0.75
CA LEU A 276 5.40 9.72 -0.68
C LEU A 276 6.88 9.59 -1.05
N SER A 277 7.14 8.98 -2.20
CA SER A 277 8.46 8.87 -2.81
C SER A 277 8.39 9.28 -4.28
N VAL A 278 9.42 9.99 -4.76
CA VAL A 278 9.67 10.15 -6.20
C VAL A 278 10.79 9.20 -6.56
N VAL A 279 10.53 8.32 -7.51
CA VAL A 279 11.49 7.31 -7.96
C VAL A 279 11.90 7.64 -9.39
N GLU A 280 13.21 7.58 -9.65
CA GLU A 280 13.80 7.81 -10.97
C GLU A 280 14.91 6.79 -11.20
N SER A 281 14.82 6.07 -12.32
CA SER A 281 15.78 5.00 -12.68
C SER A 281 15.96 3.96 -11.57
N GLY A 282 14.88 3.63 -10.85
CA GLY A 282 14.87 2.69 -9.72
C GLY A 282 15.36 3.27 -8.39
N ASN A 283 15.85 4.52 -8.34
CA ASN A 283 16.33 5.16 -7.12
C ASN A 283 15.31 6.15 -6.56
N GLU A 284 15.15 6.18 -5.25
CA GLU A 284 14.36 7.23 -4.60
C GLU A 284 15.17 8.54 -4.59
N VAL A 285 14.65 9.56 -5.27
CA VAL A 285 15.30 10.89 -5.38
C VAL A 285 14.65 11.94 -4.47
N PHE A 286 13.47 11.65 -3.91
CA PHE A 286 12.78 12.50 -2.95
C PHE A 286 11.80 11.69 -2.11
N THR A 287 11.62 12.09 -0.85
CA THR A 287 10.56 11.58 0.00
C THR A 287 9.92 12.67 0.84
N SER A 288 8.64 12.49 1.17
CA SER A 288 7.90 13.34 2.08
C SER A 288 6.91 12.51 2.90
N ARG A 289 6.66 12.90 4.14
CA ARG A 289 5.49 12.38 4.86
C ARG A 289 4.22 12.86 4.18
N VAL A 290 3.17 12.04 4.28
CA VAL A 290 1.83 12.40 3.84
C VAL A 290 0.77 12.19 4.91
N ILE A 291 -0.37 12.85 4.74
CA ILE A 291 -1.62 12.59 5.45
C ILE A 291 -2.62 12.03 4.45
N VAL A 292 -3.22 10.89 4.77
CA VAL A 292 -4.17 10.16 3.93
C VAL A 292 -5.57 10.17 4.54
N GLY A 293 -6.54 9.60 3.83
CA GLY A 293 -7.93 9.51 4.23
C GLY A 293 -8.14 8.75 5.54
N LYS A 294 -9.18 9.13 6.29
CA LYS A 294 -9.71 8.30 7.39
C LYS A 294 -10.26 6.98 6.83
N GLU A 295 -10.42 5.95 7.66
CA GLU A 295 -11.01 4.67 7.24
C GLU A 295 -12.37 4.82 6.52
N GLN A 296 -13.27 5.66 7.04
CA GLN A 296 -14.60 5.87 6.41
C GLN A 296 -14.56 6.75 5.14
N ARG A 297 -13.40 7.34 4.84
CA ARG A 297 -13.14 8.20 3.67
C ARG A 297 -11.75 7.88 3.13
N ALA A 298 -11.51 6.58 2.91
CA ALA A 298 -10.19 6.04 2.59
C ALA A 298 -9.61 6.70 1.33
N THR A 299 -8.31 6.95 1.32
CA THR A 299 -7.59 7.27 0.09
C THR A 299 -7.68 6.05 -0.83
N PRO A 300 -8.21 6.17 -2.05
CA PRO A 300 -8.35 5.03 -2.93
C PRO A 300 -6.98 4.59 -3.47
N ILE A 301 -6.89 3.31 -3.81
CA ILE A 301 -5.83 2.76 -4.65
C ILE A 301 -6.05 3.28 -6.08
N LEU A 302 -5.03 3.86 -6.68
CA LEU A 302 -5.12 4.47 -8.00
C LEU A 302 -3.80 4.39 -8.75
N ALA A 303 -3.92 4.33 -10.08
CA ALA A 303 -2.87 4.62 -11.02
C ALA A 303 -3.35 5.79 -11.89
N SER A 304 -2.60 6.89 -11.90
CA SER A 304 -2.91 8.11 -12.67
C SER A 304 -1.61 8.80 -13.07
N GLU A 305 -1.68 10.07 -13.44
CA GLU A 305 -0.53 10.90 -13.77
C GLU A 305 -0.74 12.34 -13.30
N ILE A 306 0.32 12.97 -12.80
CA ILE A 306 0.35 14.40 -12.55
C ILE A 306 0.49 15.11 -13.88
N ARG A 307 -0.51 15.91 -14.25
CA ARG A 307 -0.49 16.72 -15.49
C ARG A 307 -0.15 18.17 -15.26
N SER A 308 -0.43 18.69 -14.07
CA SER A 308 -0.20 20.10 -13.75
C SER A 308 0.02 20.30 -12.26
N ILE A 309 0.84 21.28 -11.94
CA ILE A 309 0.93 21.84 -10.60
C ILE A 309 0.12 23.14 -10.59
N VAL A 310 -0.80 23.24 -9.64
CA VAL A 310 -1.66 24.40 -9.45
C VAL A 310 -1.13 25.18 -8.26
N LEU A 311 -0.61 26.37 -8.53
CA LEU A 311 -0.17 27.31 -7.52
C LEU A 311 -1.35 28.17 -7.08
N ASN A 312 -1.38 28.49 -5.78
CA ASN A 312 -2.44 29.27 -5.14
C ASN A 312 -3.83 28.72 -5.48
N PRO A 313 -4.10 27.41 -5.28
CA PRO A 313 -5.35 26.80 -5.70
C PRO A 313 -6.54 27.40 -4.93
N SER A 314 -7.60 27.78 -5.63
CA SER A 314 -8.92 27.89 -5.01
C SER A 314 -9.45 26.49 -4.67
N TRP A 315 -10.23 26.39 -3.59
CA TRP A 315 -10.78 25.10 -3.17
C TRP A 315 -12.29 25.07 -3.31
N HIS A 316 -12.78 24.32 -4.30
CA HIS A 316 -14.18 23.97 -4.41
C HIS A 316 -14.50 22.81 -3.46
N VAL A 317 -15.34 23.07 -2.45
CA VAL A 317 -15.64 22.10 -1.41
C VAL A 317 -16.52 20.98 -1.96
N PRO A 318 -16.10 19.71 -1.88
CA PRO A 318 -16.95 18.57 -2.23
C PRO A 318 -18.23 18.53 -1.39
N ARG A 319 -19.36 18.15 -1.99
CA ARG A 319 -20.67 18.09 -1.28
C ARG A 319 -20.63 17.30 0.03
N SER A 320 -19.84 16.22 0.07
CA SER A 320 -19.68 15.39 1.26
C SER A 320 -18.94 16.09 2.40
N ILE A 321 -17.93 16.91 2.09
CA ILE A 321 -17.19 17.71 3.09
C ILE A 321 -18.04 18.89 3.54
N LEU A 322 -18.75 19.53 2.60
CA LEU A 322 -19.70 20.59 2.92
C LEU A 322 -20.72 20.10 3.96
N SER A 323 -21.40 18.98 3.70
CA SER A 323 -22.43 18.47 4.59
C SER A 323 -21.89 17.93 5.92
N LYS A 324 -20.78 17.18 5.90
CA LYS A 324 -20.26 16.49 7.10
C LYS A 324 -19.36 17.34 7.99
N ASP A 325 -18.63 18.29 7.40
CA ASP A 325 -17.58 19.02 8.13
C ASP A 325 -17.83 20.54 8.23
N ILE A 326 -18.43 21.18 7.20
CA ILE A 326 -18.60 22.64 7.17
C ILE A 326 -19.96 23.09 7.73
N LEU A 327 -21.08 22.51 7.25
CA LEU A 327 -22.41 22.91 7.72
C LEU A 327 -22.56 22.81 9.25
N PRO A 328 -22.07 21.75 9.94
CA PRO A 328 -22.13 21.70 11.40
C PRO A 328 -21.39 22.84 12.12
N LYS A 329 -20.33 23.38 11.51
CA LYS A 329 -19.60 24.55 12.05
C LYS A 329 -20.36 25.83 11.76
N LEU A 330 -20.88 25.95 10.55
CA LEU A 330 -21.64 27.12 10.11
C LEU A 330 -22.91 27.32 10.94
N SER A 331 -23.61 26.24 11.30
CA SER A 331 -24.77 26.30 12.20
C SER A 331 -24.45 26.81 13.60
N ARG A 332 -23.18 26.69 14.05
CA ARG A 332 -22.73 27.18 15.36
C ARG A 332 -22.14 28.58 15.28
N ASP A 333 -21.55 28.93 14.15
CA ASP A 333 -20.86 30.20 13.93
C ASP A 333 -21.10 30.68 12.48
N PRO A 334 -22.07 31.59 12.28
CA PRO A 334 -22.34 32.19 10.97
C PRO A 334 -21.15 32.95 10.37
N ALA A 335 -20.21 33.45 11.18
CA ALA A 335 -19.03 34.17 10.72
C ALA A 335 -17.92 33.24 10.18
N TYR A 336 -18.08 31.92 10.32
CA TYR A 336 -17.12 30.91 9.87
C TYR A 336 -16.69 31.10 8.42
N LEU A 337 -17.63 31.34 7.49
CA LEU A 337 -17.31 31.45 6.07
C LEU A 337 -16.46 32.67 5.74
N SER A 338 -16.77 33.82 6.35
CA SER A 338 -15.98 35.04 6.15
C SER A 338 -14.57 34.87 6.70
N ARG A 339 -14.45 34.35 7.93
CA ARG A 339 -13.17 34.11 8.60
C ARG A 339 -12.28 33.13 7.83
N GLU A 340 -12.87 32.07 7.28
CA GLU A 340 -12.15 31.06 6.49
C GLU A 340 -12.10 31.41 4.98
N GLN A 341 -12.54 32.61 4.60
CA GLN A 341 -12.47 33.16 3.23
C GLN A 341 -13.18 32.32 2.17
N PHE A 342 -14.39 31.86 2.47
CA PHE A 342 -15.28 31.19 1.52
C PHE A 342 -16.18 32.17 0.79
N ASP A 343 -16.28 31.99 -0.53
CA ASP A 343 -17.39 32.49 -1.33
C ASP A 343 -18.50 31.42 -1.38
N VAL A 344 -19.75 31.86 -1.32
CA VAL A 344 -20.91 31.05 -1.71
C VAL A 344 -21.14 31.29 -3.20
N ILE A 345 -21.27 30.21 -3.96
CA ILE A 345 -21.58 30.26 -5.39
C ILE A 345 -22.77 29.36 -5.74
N ASP A 346 -23.52 29.75 -6.77
CA ASP A 346 -24.62 28.96 -7.32
C ASP A 346 -24.14 27.79 -8.22
N GLY A 347 -25.07 27.15 -8.93
CA GLY A 347 -24.77 26.05 -9.85
C GLY A 347 -23.96 26.47 -11.08
N GLU A 348 -24.08 27.72 -11.49
CA GLU A 348 -23.40 28.35 -12.64
C GLU A 348 -22.03 28.94 -12.24
N GLY A 349 -21.78 29.08 -10.94
CA GLY A 349 -20.54 29.61 -10.38
C GLY A 349 -20.58 31.09 -10.03
N ASN A 350 -21.75 31.73 -10.10
CA ASN A 350 -21.91 33.14 -9.73
C ASN A 350 -21.90 33.29 -8.20
N PRO A 351 -21.25 34.33 -7.65
CA PRO A 351 -21.31 34.64 -6.23
C PRO A 351 -22.74 34.90 -5.76
N VAL A 352 -23.10 34.32 -4.62
CA VAL A 352 -24.41 34.53 -3.98
C VAL A 352 -24.19 35.26 -2.67
N GLN A 353 -24.90 36.37 -2.49
CA GLN A 353 -25.01 37.05 -1.20
C GLN A 353 -26.34 36.72 -0.55
N PHE A 354 -26.33 36.50 0.76
CA PHE A 354 -27.53 36.17 1.52
C PHE A 354 -27.86 37.26 2.52
N THR A 355 -29.16 37.52 2.70
CA THR A 355 -29.71 38.11 3.92
C THR A 355 -29.73 37.05 5.04
N GLU A 356 -29.97 37.46 6.28
CA GLU A 356 -30.09 36.52 7.41
C GLU A 356 -31.23 35.50 7.20
N GLU A 357 -32.36 35.94 6.64
CA GLU A 357 -33.46 35.06 6.28
C GLU A 357 -33.09 34.09 5.15
N GLY A 358 -32.40 34.59 4.11
CA GLY A 358 -31.89 33.76 3.02
C GLY A 358 -30.93 32.68 3.50
N TRP A 359 -30.08 32.98 4.49
CA TRP A 359 -29.23 31.99 5.15
C TRP A 359 -30.03 30.89 5.82
N ARG A 360 -31.07 31.23 6.59
CA ARG A 360 -31.94 30.26 7.27
C ARG A 360 -32.66 29.35 6.26
N GLN A 361 -33.19 29.94 5.20
CA GLN A 361 -33.86 29.19 4.12
C GLN A 361 -32.87 28.26 3.40
N ALA A 362 -31.66 28.74 3.07
CA ALA A 362 -30.63 27.93 2.45
C ALA A 362 -30.24 26.72 3.32
N LEU A 363 -30.02 26.93 4.61
CA LEU A 363 -29.70 25.85 5.56
C LEU A 363 -30.86 24.84 5.68
N ALA A 364 -32.10 25.32 5.78
CA ALA A 364 -33.29 24.48 5.83
C ALA A 364 -33.48 23.62 4.57
N ALA A 365 -33.08 24.14 3.41
CA ALA A 365 -33.11 23.43 2.12
C ALA A 365 -31.90 22.50 1.89
N GLY A 366 -31.10 22.20 2.92
CA GLY A 366 -29.91 21.35 2.78
C GLY A 366 -28.75 22.01 2.02
N PHE A 367 -28.73 23.34 2.02
CA PHE A 367 -27.74 24.22 1.42
C PHE A 367 -27.50 23.91 -0.07
N PRO A 368 -28.38 24.33 -0.99
CA PRO A 368 -28.30 24.01 -2.43
C PRO A 368 -27.20 24.77 -3.19
N TYR A 369 -26.24 25.34 -2.48
CA TYR A 369 -25.12 26.13 -3.01
C TYR A 369 -23.80 25.38 -2.88
N ARG A 370 -22.77 25.92 -3.52
CA ARG A 370 -21.39 25.43 -3.40
C ARG A 370 -20.55 26.45 -2.64
N LEU A 371 -19.51 25.97 -1.98
CA LEU A 371 -18.51 26.82 -1.33
C LEU A 371 -17.20 26.76 -2.10
N ARG A 372 -16.59 27.92 -2.31
CA ARG A 372 -15.25 28.06 -2.88
C ARG A 372 -14.37 28.83 -1.90
N GLN A 373 -13.35 28.18 -1.36
CA GLN A 373 -12.34 28.86 -0.56
C GLN A 373 -11.39 29.62 -1.49
N LYS A 374 -11.11 30.88 -1.16
CA LYS A 374 -10.16 31.71 -1.91
C LYS A 374 -8.73 31.20 -1.76
N PRO A 375 -7.85 31.45 -2.75
CA PRO A 375 -6.42 31.22 -2.58
C PRO A 375 -5.84 32.01 -1.39
N GLY A 376 -4.85 31.43 -0.72
CA GLY A 376 -4.15 32.09 0.39
C GLY A 376 -3.55 31.09 1.36
N ASP A 377 -2.83 31.60 2.36
CA ASP A 377 -2.08 30.75 3.32
C ASP A 377 -3.00 29.92 4.21
N HIS A 378 -4.26 30.35 4.39
CA HIS A 378 -5.27 29.65 5.18
C HIS A 378 -6.09 28.64 4.36
N ASN A 379 -5.87 28.56 3.05
CA ASN A 379 -6.60 27.66 2.17
C ASN A 379 -6.36 26.20 2.57
N ALA A 380 -7.39 25.37 2.63
CA ALA A 380 -7.28 23.98 3.06
C ALA A 380 -6.36 23.13 2.16
N LEU A 381 -6.17 23.52 0.89
CA LEU A 381 -5.24 22.93 -0.06
C LEU A 381 -3.82 23.51 0.03
N GLY A 382 -3.62 24.54 0.86
CA GLY A 382 -2.40 25.35 0.96
C GLY A 382 -2.05 26.05 -0.37
N ARG A 383 -0.75 26.19 -0.65
CA ARG A 383 -0.24 26.93 -1.82
C ARG A 383 0.00 26.07 -3.06
N TYR A 384 0.02 24.74 -2.92
CA TYR A 384 0.32 23.79 -4.00
C TYR A 384 -0.76 22.70 -4.09
N LYS A 385 -1.23 22.42 -5.30
CA LYS A 385 -2.06 21.26 -5.64
C LYS A 385 -1.51 20.56 -6.87
N PHE A 386 -1.32 19.25 -6.81
CA PHE A 386 -0.90 18.43 -7.94
C PHE A 386 -2.16 17.81 -8.57
N TYR A 387 -2.46 18.22 -9.80
CA TYR A 387 -3.67 17.79 -10.49
C TYR A 387 -3.47 16.43 -11.17
N LEU A 388 -4.35 15.50 -10.80
CA LEU A 388 -4.45 14.15 -11.35
C LEU A 388 -5.81 13.98 -12.03
N PRO A 389 -5.89 13.56 -13.30
CA PRO A 389 -7.15 13.13 -13.89
C PRO A 389 -7.68 11.87 -13.19
N ASN A 390 -8.83 11.96 -12.52
CA ASN A 390 -9.49 10.82 -11.89
C ASN A 390 -10.97 11.09 -11.61
N ASN A 391 -11.75 10.02 -11.39
CA ASN A 391 -13.19 10.08 -11.13
C ASN A 391 -13.55 10.23 -9.64
N GLU A 392 -12.55 10.19 -8.75
CA GLU A 392 -12.71 10.14 -7.29
C GLU A 392 -12.47 11.52 -6.63
N ALA A 393 -12.19 12.57 -7.44
CA ALA A 393 -11.80 13.91 -6.99
C ALA A 393 -10.61 13.91 -6.00
N ILE A 394 -9.66 12.99 -6.20
CA ILE A 394 -8.45 12.85 -5.37
C ILE A 394 -7.33 13.70 -5.95
N TYR A 395 -6.62 14.42 -5.07
CA TYR A 395 -5.45 15.20 -5.43
C TYR A 395 -4.36 15.02 -4.39
N LEU A 396 -3.11 15.27 -4.77
CA LEU A 396 -2.06 15.60 -3.81
C LEU A 396 -2.06 17.11 -3.62
N HIS A 397 -1.87 17.59 -2.40
CA HIS A 397 -1.83 19.02 -2.14
C HIS A 397 -1.04 19.35 -0.87
N SER A 398 -0.64 20.61 -0.72
CA SER A 398 -0.04 21.13 0.51
C SER A 398 -1.10 21.35 1.61
N THR A 399 -0.73 21.82 2.79
CA THR A 399 -1.71 22.19 3.82
C THR A 399 -1.14 23.21 4.78
N PRO A 400 -1.97 24.14 5.32
CA PRO A 400 -1.53 25.02 6.40
C PRO A 400 -1.30 24.29 7.73
N ARG A 401 -1.89 23.11 7.91
CA ARG A 401 -1.81 22.36 9.18
C ARG A 401 -0.60 21.43 9.21
N LYS A 402 0.61 22.00 9.24
CA LYS A 402 1.88 21.27 9.18
C LYS A 402 2.13 20.37 10.42
N SER A 403 1.68 20.77 11.61
CA SER A 403 1.86 19.97 12.84
C SER A 403 1.22 18.58 12.80
N LEU A 404 0.29 18.31 11.88
CA LEU A 404 -0.30 16.98 11.71
C LEU A 404 0.68 15.96 11.13
N PHE A 405 1.79 16.39 10.51
CA PHE A 405 2.83 15.48 10.00
C PHE A 405 3.70 14.88 11.11
N GLU A 406 3.70 15.47 12.30
CA GLU A 406 4.41 14.97 13.49
C GLU A 406 3.71 13.77 14.14
N GLN A 407 2.45 13.52 13.78
CA GLN A 407 1.67 12.39 14.30
C GLN A 407 2.15 11.06 13.68
N GLY A 408 2.23 10.00 14.49
CA GLY A 408 2.53 8.64 13.99
C GLY A 408 1.43 8.10 13.08
N ALA A 409 0.17 8.17 13.52
CA ALA A 409 -0.99 7.86 12.69
C ALA A 409 -1.45 9.09 11.91
N ARG A 410 -1.45 9.05 10.57
CA ARG A 410 -1.78 10.19 9.70
C ARG A 410 -2.96 9.97 8.75
N ALA A 411 -3.90 9.11 9.15
CA ALA A 411 -5.19 8.94 8.47
C ALA A 411 -6.22 9.99 8.95
N PHE A 412 -6.07 11.25 8.51
CA PHE A 412 -6.92 12.38 8.98
C PHE A 412 -7.76 13.05 7.88
N SER A 413 -7.46 12.79 6.61
CA SER A 413 -8.08 13.49 5.49
C SER A 413 -9.44 12.88 5.09
N SER A 414 -10.05 13.47 4.06
CA SER A 414 -11.29 12.98 3.44
C SER A 414 -11.04 12.21 2.13
N GLY A 415 -9.85 11.64 1.96
CA GLY A 415 -9.45 10.84 0.80
C GLY A 415 -8.27 11.45 0.04
N CYS A 416 -8.18 12.77 -0.08
CA CYS A 416 -7.04 13.46 -0.69
C CYS A 416 -5.74 13.27 0.13
N ILE A 417 -4.60 13.45 -0.52
CA ILE A 417 -3.28 13.23 0.08
C ILE A 417 -2.62 14.58 0.35
N ARG A 418 -2.33 14.88 1.62
CA ARG A 418 -1.58 16.10 1.98
C ARG A 418 -0.10 15.79 2.04
N VAL A 419 0.74 16.61 1.42
CA VAL A 419 2.19 16.42 1.34
C VAL A 419 2.89 17.44 2.24
N GLU A 420 3.80 16.99 3.10
CA GLU A 420 4.55 17.82 4.04
C GLU A 420 5.43 18.82 3.29
N HIS A 421 6.26 18.32 2.38
CA HIS A 421 7.21 19.06 1.56
C HIS A 421 6.68 19.23 0.12
N ALA A 422 5.50 19.86 0.01
CA ALA A 422 4.81 20.03 -1.27
C ALA A 422 5.47 21.07 -2.19
N ASP A 423 6.16 22.04 -1.60
CA ASP A 423 7.03 23.00 -2.25
C ASP A 423 8.24 22.32 -2.90
N ASP A 424 9.00 21.54 -2.13
CA ASP A 424 10.16 20.78 -2.64
C ASP A 424 9.74 19.80 -3.76
N LEU A 425 8.60 19.13 -3.56
CA LEU A 425 8.02 18.27 -4.61
C LEU A 425 7.67 19.08 -5.86
N ALA A 426 7.09 20.27 -5.72
CA ALA A 426 6.75 21.09 -6.88
C ALA A 426 8.00 21.56 -7.64
N GLU A 427 9.06 21.97 -6.93
CA GLU A 427 10.34 22.34 -7.52
C GLU A 427 10.95 21.17 -8.29
N LEU A 428 11.03 19.98 -7.68
CA LEU A 428 11.56 18.78 -8.30
C LEU A 428 10.81 18.41 -9.59
N LEU A 429 9.47 18.43 -9.57
CA LEU A 429 8.67 18.05 -10.75
C LEU A 429 8.67 19.14 -11.85
N LEU A 430 9.04 20.38 -11.53
CA LEU A 430 9.15 21.49 -12.48
C LEU A 430 10.57 21.74 -12.98
N ALA A 431 11.59 21.03 -12.47
CA ALA A 431 13.00 21.24 -12.81
C ALA A 431 13.26 21.29 -14.33
N ASP A 432 12.64 20.37 -15.08
CA ASP A 432 12.79 20.26 -16.55
C ASP A 432 11.78 21.13 -17.34
N SER A 433 11.15 22.10 -16.68
CA SER A 433 10.10 22.94 -17.27
C SER A 433 10.55 24.39 -17.44
N ARG A 434 9.74 25.18 -18.16
CA ARG A 434 9.94 26.63 -18.27
C ARG A 434 9.65 27.41 -16.97
N TYR A 435 9.25 26.72 -15.90
CA TYR A 435 8.88 27.30 -14.61
C TYR A 435 10.02 27.13 -13.61
N GLN A 436 11.10 27.88 -13.86
CA GLN A 436 12.26 27.93 -12.97
C GLN A 436 11.88 28.50 -11.59
N PRO A 437 12.65 28.21 -10.52
CA PRO A 437 12.30 28.56 -9.14
C PRO A 437 11.87 30.03 -8.93
N ASP A 438 12.58 30.99 -9.52
CA ASP A 438 12.25 32.42 -9.40
C ASP A 438 10.86 32.77 -9.94
N LYS A 439 10.44 32.11 -11.03
CA LYS A 439 9.12 32.30 -11.64
C LYS A 439 8.02 31.67 -10.78
N VAL A 440 8.29 30.53 -10.15
CA VAL A 440 7.37 29.92 -9.19
C VAL A 440 7.21 30.85 -7.98
N ALA A 441 8.31 31.37 -7.44
CA ALA A 441 8.32 32.32 -6.34
C ALA A 441 7.57 33.62 -6.67
N SER A 442 7.69 34.15 -7.89
CA SER A 442 6.94 35.34 -8.31
C SER A 442 5.44 35.09 -8.36
N ILE A 443 5.01 33.94 -8.91
CA ILE A 443 3.59 33.55 -8.97
C ILE A 443 3.00 33.35 -7.57
N LEU A 444 3.78 32.79 -6.63
CA LEU A 444 3.33 32.60 -5.25
C LEU A 444 3.09 33.93 -4.51
N LYS A 445 3.66 35.05 -4.96
CA LYS A 445 3.36 36.37 -4.39
C LYS A 445 2.01 36.94 -4.89
N GLU A 446 1.47 36.40 -5.97
CA GLU A 446 0.15 36.79 -6.50
C GLU A 446 -0.99 36.17 -5.67
N SER A 447 -2.19 36.75 -5.76
CA SER A 447 -3.42 36.22 -5.16
C SER A 447 -4.18 35.24 -6.06
N GLU A 448 -3.76 35.09 -7.32
CA GLU A 448 -4.49 34.34 -8.33
C GLU A 448 -4.01 32.89 -8.46
N THR A 449 -4.95 32.00 -8.78
CA THR A 449 -4.64 30.61 -9.10
C THR A 449 -3.92 30.53 -10.45
N LYS A 450 -2.80 29.80 -10.52
CA LYS A 450 -2.09 29.52 -11.77
C LYS A 450 -1.89 28.03 -11.98
N TRP A 451 -2.15 27.57 -13.20
CA TRP A 451 -1.93 26.20 -13.64
C TRP A 451 -0.61 26.10 -14.40
N LEU A 452 0.31 25.29 -13.88
CA LEU A 452 1.61 25.00 -14.48
C LEU A 452 1.57 23.60 -15.08
N PRO A 453 1.24 23.43 -16.38
CA PRO A 453 1.27 22.13 -17.04
C PRO A 453 2.69 21.58 -17.08
N LEU A 454 2.82 20.28 -16.79
CA LEU A 454 4.07 19.54 -16.94
C LEU A 454 4.31 19.22 -18.41
N THR A 455 5.56 19.36 -18.88
CA THR A 455 5.94 19.01 -20.26
C THR A 455 5.70 17.54 -20.55
N LYS A 456 6.00 16.67 -19.57
CA LYS A 456 5.70 15.24 -19.59
C LYS A 456 4.87 14.91 -18.35
N PRO A 457 3.67 14.33 -18.49
CA PRO A 457 2.93 13.83 -17.34
C PRO A 457 3.78 12.82 -16.54
N ILE A 458 3.67 12.87 -15.22
CA ILE A 458 4.45 12.01 -14.33
C ILE A 458 3.52 10.98 -13.70
N PRO A 459 3.70 9.67 -13.94
CA PRO A 459 2.88 8.63 -13.32
C PRO A 459 2.81 8.78 -11.81
N VAL A 460 1.62 8.54 -11.24
CA VAL A 460 1.41 8.48 -9.80
C VAL A 460 0.65 7.23 -9.42
N PHE A 461 1.12 6.56 -8.37
CA PHE A 461 0.50 5.37 -7.83
C PHE A 461 0.21 5.56 -6.35
N THR A 462 -0.98 5.17 -5.90
CA THR A 462 -1.25 4.96 -4.48
C THR A 462 -1.33 3.46 -4.23
N VAL A 463 -0.54 2.97 -3.29
CA VAL A 463 -0.38 1.53 -3.01
C VAL A 463 -0.60 1.25 -1.53
N TYR A 464 -0.78 -0.03 -1.18
CA TYR A 464 -1.03 -0.48 0.17
C TYR A 464 0.02 -1.50 0.61
N TRP A 465 1.25 -1.04 0.84
CA TRP A 465 2.34 -1.92 1.23
C TRP A 465 2.60 -1.82 2.73
N SER A 466 2.08 -2.79 3.48
CA SER A 466 2.12 -2.82 4.94
C SER A 466 3.31 -3.59 5.52
N SER A 467 4.09 -4.27 4.67
CA SER A 467 5.33 -4.93 5.08
C SER A 467 6.34 -5.01 3.94
N TRP A 468 7.60 -4.77 4.25
CA TRP A 468 8.73 -4.94 3.31
C TRP A 468 10.01 -5.23 4.09
N ILE A 469 11.11 -5.49 3.39
CA ILE A 469 12.45 -5.54 3.96
C ILE A 469 13.17 -4.25 3.59
N ASP A 470 13.77 -3.58 4.56
CA ASP A 470 14.60 -2.38 4.33
C ASP A 470 16.04 -2.74 3.94
N GLU A 471 16.85 -1.71 3.69
CA GLU A 471 18.25 -1.85 3.27
C GLU A 471 19.12 -2.58 4.31
N ASP A 472 18.74 -2.54 5.59
CA ASP A 472 19.43 -3.25 6.68
C ASP A 472 18.98 -4.72 6.83
N GLY A 473 18.13 -5.21 5.91
CA GLY A 473 17.56 -6.55 5.97
C GLY A 473 16.51 -6.73 7.08
N ARG A 474 16.01 -5.62 7.66
CA ARG A 474 15.01 -5.65 8.72
C ARG A 474 13.62 -5.57 8.12
N GLN A 475 12.71 -6.37 8.68
CA GLN A 475 11.31 -6.31 8.28
C GLN A 475 10.70 -5.00 8.81
N GLN A 476 10.12 -4.22 7.92
CA GLN A 476 9.26 -3.09 8.22
C GLN A 476 7.80 -3.54 8.21
N LEU A 477 7.00 -2.96 9.11
CA LEU A 477 5.58 -3.27 9.29
C LEU A 477 4.78 -1.98 9.49
N ARG A 478 3.53 -1.95 9.03
CA ARG A 478 2.61 -0.83 9.23
C ARG A 478 1.22 -1.34 9.59
N ASN A 479 0.49 -0.52 10.34
CA ASN A 479 -0.88 -0.82 10.73
C ASN A 479 -1.77 -1.00 9.49
N ASP A 480 -2.67 -1.99 9.55
CA ASP A 480 -3.67 -2.23 8.51
C ASP A 480 -4.86 -1.27 8.65
N ILE A 481 -4.63 0.01 8.33
CA ILE A 481 -5.56 1.12 8.57
C ILE A 481 -6.87 1.05 7.75
N TYR A 482 -6.90 0.31 6.64
CA TYR A 482 -8.08 0.11 5.78
C TYR A 482 -8.53 -1.36 5.68
N GLY A 483 -7.90 -2.29 6.41
CA GLY A 483 -8.36 -3.67 6.49
C GLY A 483 -7.99 -4.58 5.30
N PHE A 484 -6.96 -4.24 4.51
CA PHE A 484 -6.58 -5.02 3.31
C PHE A 484 -5.75 -6.27 3.64
N ASP A 485 -5.24 -6.38 4.87
CA ASP A 485 -4.47 -7.54 5.34
C ASP A 485 -5.31 -8.53 6.13
N ARG A 486 -6.56 -8.19 6.45
CA ARG A 486 -7.50 -9.12 7.08
C ARG A 486 -7.78 -10.29 6.15
N VAL A 487 -7.49 -11.50 6.61
CA VAL A 487 -7.81 -12.73 5.87
C VAL A 487 -9.13 -13.31 6.38
N SER A 488 -10.01 -13.71 5.45
CA SER A 488 -11.40 -14.06 5.76
C SER A 488 -11.72 -15.55 5.86
N PHE A 489 -10.80 -16.48 5.60
CA PHE A 489 -11.15 -17.91 5.56
C PHE A 489 -10.45 -18.82 6.56
N GLN A 490 -9.34 -18.40 7.18
CA GLN A 490 -8.55 -19.31 8.03
C GLN A 490 -7.85 -18.62 9.22
N SER A 491 -8.50 -17.64 9.86
CA SER A 491 -8.00 -16.98 11.09
C SER A 491 -7.79 -17.91 12.30
N ARG A 492 -7.89 -19.24 12.15
CA ARG A 492 -7.78 -20.25 13.22
C ARG A 492 -6.92 -21.48 12.88
N LEU A 493 -6.19 -21.51 11.76
CA LEU A 493 -5.54 -22.74 11.26
C LEU A 493 -4.05 -22.62 10.87
N LEU A 494 -3.47 -21.43 11.04
CA LEU A 494 -2.02 -21.26 11.19
C LEU A 494 -1.76 -21.11 12.69
#